data_AF-A0A2G9RTR4-F1
#
_entry.id   AF-A0A2G9RTR4-F1
#
_cell.length_a   1.000
_cell.length_b   1.000
_cell.length_c   1.000
_cell.angle_alpha   90.00
_cell.angle_beta   90.00
_cell.angle_gamma   90.00
#
_symmetry.space_group_name_H-M   'P 1'
#
loop_
_entity.id
_entity.type
_entity.pdbx_description
1 polymer ?
#
loop_
_entity_poly.entity_id
_entity_poly.type
_entity_poly.pdbx_seq_one_letter_code
_entity_poly.pdbx_strand_id
1 'polypeptide(L)'
;MCEQGLGESIPIRLFLAGYDPTPTMRDVNKKFSVRYFLNLVLVDEEDRRYFKQQEIILWRKAPEKIRKRTNFHQRYDPNDPQASADQPEI
;
A
#
# COMPACT_ATOMS: atom_id res chain seq x y z
N MET A 1 1.15 -39.00 -17.82
CA MET A 1 2.50 -38.41 -17.93
C MET A 1 2.33 -37.08 -18.63
N CYS A 2 2.22 -36.00 -17.87
CA CYS A 2 2.04 -34.67 -18.46
C CYS A 2 3.42 -34.01 -18.51
N GLU A 3 3.98 -33.90 -19.72
CA GLU A 3 5.01 -32.90 -20.02
C GLU A 3 4.36 -31.52 -19.87
N GLN A 4 4.43 -30.92 -18.68
CA GLN A 4 4.39 -29.47 -18.58
C GLN A 4 5.82 -29.01 -18.84
N GLY A 5 6.05 -28.52 -20.05
CA GLY A 5 7.36 -28.32 -20.63
C GLY A 5 8.15 -27.18 -19.99
N LEU A 6 9.48 -27.27 -20.11
CA LEU A 6 10.39 -26.18 -19.81
C LEU A 6 9.95 -24.92 -20.57
N GLY A 7 9.58 -23.85 -19.86
CA GLY A 7 9.18 -22.57 -20.48
C GLY A 7 7.67 -22.29 -20.49
N GLU A 8 6.84 -23.15 -19.91
CA GLU A 8 5.43 -22.82 -19.65
C GLU A 8 5.29 -21.68 -18.63
N SER A 9 4.29 -20.82 -18.83
CA SER A 9 4.00 -19.69 -17.95
C SER A 9 2.60 -19.81 -17.38
N ILE A 10 2.50 -19.86 -16.05
CA ILE A 10 1.23 -19.92 -15.32
C ILE A 10 0.91 -18.51 -14.79
N PRO A 11 -0.15 -17.85 -15.27
CA PRO A 11 -0.53 -16.53 -14.77
C PRO A 11 -1.14 -16.65 -13.36
N ILE A 12 -0.75 -15.74 -12.46
CA ILE A 12 -1.25 -15.67 -11.08
C ILE A 12 -1.86 -14.30 -10.82
N ARG A 13 -3.07 -14.25 -10.26
CA ARG A 13 -3.71 -13.02 -9.80
C ARG A 13 -4.27 -13.21 -8.38
N LEU A 14 -3.74 -12.43 -7.44
CA LEU A 14 -4.17 -12.41 -6.05
C LEU A 14 -4.75 -11.03 -5.70
N PHE A 15 -6.05 -10.97 -5.41
CA PHE A 15 -6.70 -9.73 -5.00
C PHE A 15 -6.64 -9.59 -3.48
N LEU A 16 -5.95 -8.55 -2.99
CA LEU A 16 -5.81 -8.30 -1.55
C LEU A 16 -7.10 -7.74 -0.90
N ALA A 17 -8.04 -7.22 -1.69
CA ALA A 17 -9.27 -6.60 -1.18
C ALA A 17 -10.25 -7.57 -0.52
N GLY A 18 -10.15 -8.87 -0.81
CA GLY A 18 -10.94 -9.92 -0.15
C GLY A 18 -10.37 -10.37 1.19
N TYR A 19 -9.20 -9.84 1.57
CA TYR A 19 -8.56 -10.07 2.86
C TYR A 19 -8.56 -8.76 3.65
N ASP A 20 -8.38 -8.84 4.97
CA ASP A 20 -8.19 -7.67 5.82
C ASP A 20 -6.73 -7.58 6.33
N PRO A 21 -5.74 -7.34 5.45
CA PRO A 21 -4.35 -7.21 5.87
C PRO A 21 -4.10 -5.85 6.50
N THR A 22 -3.28 -5.84 7.54
CA THR A 22 -2.67 -4.60 8.04
C THR A 22 -1.50 -4.19 7.14
N PRO A 23 -1.05 -2.92 7.20
CA PRO A 23 0.20 -2.53 6.56
C PRO A 23 1.39 -3.30 7.12
N THR A 24 2.47 -3.40 6.37
CA THR A 24 3.75 -3.88 6.90
C THR A 24 4.23 -2.94 7.99
N MET A 25 4.51 -3.49 9.17
CA MET A 25 4.97 -2.78 10.36
C MET A 25 6.36 -3.27 10.70
N ARG A 26 7.36 -2.39 10.69
CA ARG A 26 8.73 -2.74 11.01
C ARG A 26 9.16 -2.09 12.30
N ASP A 27 9.63 -2.91 13.24
CA ASP A 27 10.28 -2.52 14.49
C ASP A 27 9.47 -1.51 15.32
N VAL A 28 8.16 -1.73 15.44
CA VAL A 28 7.24 -0.80 16.10
C VAL A 28 7.57 -0.69 17.56
N ASN A 29 8.15 0.46 17.92
CA ASN A 29 8.69 0.74 19.24
C ASN A 29 9.62 -0.38 19.77
N LYS A 30 10.32 -1.08 18.87
CA LYS A 30 11.15 -2.27 19.18
C LYS A 30 10.40 -3.41 19.90
N LYS A 31 9.07 -3.46 19.83
CA LYS A 31 8.26 -4.50 20.49
C LYS A 31 7.85 -5.60 19.53
N PHE A 32 7.45 -5.24 18.31
CA PHE A 32 6.99 -6.21 17.32
C PHE A 32 7.15 -5.71 15.88
N SER A 33 7.05 -6.65 14.95
CA SER A 33 7.00 -6.40 13.52
C SER A 33 5.90 -7.26 12.89
N VAL A 34 5.20 -6.72 11.90
CA VAL A 34 4.23 -7.42 11.06
C VAL A 34 4.77 -7.39 9.63
N ARG A 35 5.14 -8.56 9.09
CA ARG A 35 5.74 -8.71 7.76
C ARG A 35 4.91 -9.67 6.94
N TYR A 36 4.76 -9.36 5.66
CA TYR A 36 3.99 -10.16 4.71
C TYR A 36 4.93 -10.82 3.73
N PHE A 37 4.63 -12.07 3.37
CA PHE A 37 5.46 -12.84 2.44
C PHE A 37 4.59 -13.55 1.43
N LEU A 38 5.04 -13.56 0.18
CA LEU A 38 4.57 -14.52 -0.81
C LEU A 38 5.42 -15.78 -0.64
N ASN A 39 4.76 -16.89 -0.32
CA ASN A 39 5.39 -18.19 -0.19
C ASN A 39 5.00 -19.06 -1.39
N LEU A 40 5.96 -19.34 -2.27
CA LEU A 40 5.81 -20.30 -3.34
C LEU A 40 6.20 -21.69 -2.82
N VAL A 41 5.27 -22.64 -2.94
CA VAL A 41 5.46 -24.04 -2.56
C VAL A 41 5.28 -24.88 -3.81
N LEU A 42 6.30 -25.65 -4.16
CA LEU A 42 6.25 -26.64 -5.23
C LEU A 42 6.31 -28.03 -4.60
N VAL A 43 5.44 -28.93 -5.04
CA VAL A 43 5.43 -30.34 -4.60
C VAL A 43 5.68 -31.20 -5.82
N ASP A 44 6.62 -32.13 -5.74
CA ASP A 44 6.92 -33.07 -6.81
C ASP A 44 6.18 -34.41 -6.65
N GLU A 45 6.46 -35.37 -7.53
CA GLU A 45 5.83 -36.70 -7.55
C GLU A 45 6.22 -37.57 -6.35
N GLU A 46 7.32 -37.27 -5.66
CA GLU A 46 7.79 -37.99 -4.48
C GLU A 46 7.32 -37.32 -3.16
N ASP A 47 6.33 -36.40 -3.23
CA ASP A 47 5.86 -35.56 -2.11
C ASP A 47 6.95 -34.67 -1.48
N ARG A 48 8.03 -34.39 -2.22
CA ARG A 48 9.08 -33.47 -1.76
C ARG A 48 8.62 -32.04 -2.00
N ARG A 49 8.86 -31.18 -1.01
CA ARG A 49 8.39 -29.78 -1.00
C ARG A 49 9.56 -28.81 -1.16
N TYR A 50 9.48 -27.96 -2.17
CA TYR A 50 10.43 -26.89 -2.44
C TYR A 50 9.79 -25.54 -2.13
N PHE A 51 10.51 -24.68 -1.41
CA PHE A 51 9.98 -23.42 -0.89
C PHE A 51 10.78 -22.24 -1.42
N LYS A 52 10.07 -21.17 -1.80
CA LYS A 52 10.67 -19.87 -2.06
C LYS A 52 9.79 -18.79 -1.45
N GLN A 53 10.35 -18.04 -0.50
CA GLN A 53 9.65 -16.98 0.20
C GLN A 53 10.22 -15.61 -0.20
N GLN A 54 9.33 -14.68 -0.54
CA GLN A 54 9.69 -13.30 -0.87
C GLN A 54 8.88 -12.36 0.02
N GLU A 55 9.55 -11.44 0.70
CA GLU A 55 8.87 -10.40 1.46
C GLU A 55 8.17 -9.42 0.52
N ILE A 56 6.95 -9.03 0.90
CA ILE A 56 6.19 -7.95 0.27
C ILE A 56 5.88 -6.86 1.30
N ILE A 57 5.83 -5.61 0.82
CA ILE A 57 5.54 -4.45 1.65
C ILE A 57 4.12 -3.98 1.35
N LEU A 58 3.23 -4.12 2.33
CA LEU A 58 1.86 -3.63 2.26
C LEU A 58 1.79 -2.23 2.88
N TRP A 59 1.06 -1.32 2.22
CA TRP A 59 0.85 0.04 2.69
C TRP A 59 -0.62 0.43 2.53
N ARG A 60 -1.13 1.23 3.47
CA ARG A 60 -2.50 1.75 3.39
C ARG A 60 -2.53 2.94 2.44
N LYS A 61 -3.33 2.84 1.38
CA LYS A 61 -3.54 3.97 0.46
C LYS A 61 -4.24 5.13 1.19
N ALA A 62 -3.68 6.33 1.07
CA ALA A 62 -4.30 7.53 1.62
C ALA A 62 -5.64 7.82 0.91
N PRO A 63 -6.68 8.25 1.65
CA PRO A 63 -7.95 8.63 1.03
C PRO A 63 -7.76 9.91 0.20
N GLU A 64 -8.30 9.91 -1.01
CA GLU A 64 -8.13 10.99 -2.01
C GLU A 64 -8.53 12.39 -1.49
N LYS A 65 -9.45 12.44 -0.52
CA LYS A 65 -9.98 13.69 0.06
C LYS A 65 -8.92 14.52 0.80
N ILE A 66 -7.81 13.92 1.23
CA ILE A 66 -6.75 14.63 1.98
C ILE A 66 -5.87 15.48 1.05
N ARG A 67 -5.82 15.20 -0.26
CA ARG A 67 -4.96 15.93 -1.22
C ARG A 67 -5.42 17.36 -1.55
N LYS A 68 -6.60 17.80 -1.12
CA LYS A 68 -7.14 19.13 -1.48
C LYS A 68 -6.86 20.24 -0.46
N ARG A 69 -6.14 19.97 0.65
CA ARG A 69 -5.99 20.94 1.75
C ARG A 69 -4.63 21.64 1.84
N THR A 70 -3.76 21.53 0.84
CA THR A 70 -2.44 22.20 0.82
C THR A 70 -2.38 23.49 0.00
N ASN A 71 -3.47 23.91 -0.65
CA ASN A 71 -3.51 25.20 -1.38
C ASN A 71 -4.23 26.30 -0.59
N PHE A 72 -4.03 26.39 0.72
CA PHE A 72 -4.53 27.49 1.56
C PHE A 72 -3.47 28.56 1.85
N HIS A 73 -2.39 28.63 1.07
CA HIS A 73 -1.31 29.60 1.30
C HIS A 73 -1.08 30.60 0.15
N GLN A 74 -2.10 30.85 -0.67
CA GLN A 74 -1.94 31.82 -1.75
C GLN A 74 -3.22 32.63 -1.99
N ARG A 75 -3.66 33.40 -0.99
CA ARG A 75 -4.63 34.50 -1.15
C ARG A 75 -4.42 35.64 -0.14
N TYR A 76 -3.18 36.08 0.06
CA TYR A 76 -2.97 37.47 0.47
C TYR A 76 -2.35 38.18 -0.72
N ASP A 77 -3.20 38.77 -1.57
CA ASP A 77 -2.77 39.74 -2.57
C ASP A 77 -2.85 41.12 -1.90
N PRO A 78 -1.74 41.86 -1.75
CA PRO A 78 -1.75 43.18 -1.12
C PRO A 78 -2.57 44.24 -1.86
N ASN A 79 -3.04 43.95 -3.08
CA ASN A 79 -3.78 44.91 -3.92
C ASN A 79 -5.30 44.67 -3.96
N ASP A 80 -5.85 43.82 -3.09
CA ASP A 80 -7.31 43.62 -3.03
C ASP A 80 -8.00 44.79 -2.29
N PRO A 81 -8.80 45.64 -2.96
CA PRO A 81 -9.47 46.78 -2.34
C PRO A 81 -10.57 46.36 -1.34
N GLN A 82 -10.88 45.07 -1.23
CA GLN A 82 -12.02 44.55 -0.47
C GLN A 82 -11.68 44.05 0.95
N ALA A 83 -10.42 44.14 1.38
CA ALA A 83 -9.97 43.66 2.69
C ALA A 83 -10.40 44.52 3.91
N SER A 84 -11.17 45.59 3.71
CA SER A 84 -11.55 46.52 4.79
C SER A 84 -12.93 46.28 5.40
N ALA A 85 -13.71 45.32 4.92
CA ALA A 85 -15.12 45.18 5.31
C ALA A 85 -15.41 44.12 6.38
N ASP A 86 -14.50 43.18 6.66
CA ASP A 86 -14.72 42.11 7.63
C ASP A 86 -13.75 42.22 8.83
N GLN A 87 -13.90 43.29 9.61
CA GLN A 87 -13.51 43.23 11.03
C GLN A 87 -14.73 42.80 11.84
N PRO A 88 -14.70 41.65 12.55
CA PRO A 88 -15.70 41.39 13.57
C PRO A 88 -15.54 42.42 14.69
N GLU A 89 -16.55 43.26 14.90
CA GLU A 89 -16.66 44.06 16.12
C GLU A 89 -16.81 43.11 17.33
N ILE A 90 -15.88 43.30 18.27
CA ILE A 90 -15.67 42.78 19.64
C ILE A 90 -16.61 41.65 20.13
#